data_AF-A0A2H9PRG8-F1
#
_entry.id   AF-A0A2H9PRG8-F1
#
_cell.length_a   1.000
_cell.length_b   1.000
_cell.length_c   1.000
_cell.angle_alpha   90.00
_cell.angle_beta   90.00
_cell.angle_gamma   90.00
#
_symmetry.space_group_name_H-M   'P 1'
#
loop_
_entity.id
_entity.type
_entity.pdbx_description
1 polymer ?
#
loop_
_entity_poly.entity_id
_entity_poly.type
_entity_poly.pdbx_seq_one_letter_code
_entity_poly.pdbx_strand_id
1 'polypeptide(L)'
;MKKDETAESEDIERVYSEEGRDSLVEDDAMEPWEQGFMEGAEDDGQGAKCRRCGKVLMGPESIIEKEIDNTIYRFCSEECAEKFEEDLHKKDDS
;
A
#
# COMPACT_ATOMS: atom_id res chain seq x y z
N MET A 1 43.81 4.03 -6.98
CA MET A 1 43.30 5.20 -6.25
C MET A 1 42.97 6.25 -7.31
N LYS A 2 41.72 6.30 -7.77
CA LYS A 2 40.62 7.19 -7.30
C LYS A 2 40.81 8.61 -7.86
N LYS A 3 40.12 8.90 -8.96
CA LYS A 3 39.78 10.25 -9.45
C LYS A 3 38.41 10.14 -10.09
N ASP A 4 37.41 10.04 -9.21
CA ASP A 4 36.04 10.42 -9.52
C ASP A 4 35.99 11.90 -9.09
N GLU A 5 36.34 12.79 -10.01
CA GLU A 5 36.23 14.23 -9.82
C GLU A 5 34.77 14.57 -10.18
N THR A 6 33.93 14.63 -9.16
CA THR A 6 32.56 15.12 -9.19
C THR A 6 32.52 16.54 -9.78
N ALA A 7 32.10 16.65 -11.03
CA ALA A 7 31.69 17.90 -11.67
C ALA A 7 30.27 18.28 -11.18
N GLU A 8 30.12 18.49 -9.86
CA GLU A 8 28.84 18.75 -9.18
C GLU A 8 28.98 19.99 -8.28
N SER A 9 29.69 21.03 -8.73
CA SER A 9 29.85 22.27 -7.94
C SER A 9 29.32 23.52 -8.63
N GLU A 10 29.26 23.54 -9.96
CA GLU A 10 28.74 24.68 -10.74
C GLU A 10 27.21 24.68 -10.84
N ASP A 11 26.57 23.50 -10.81
CA ASP A 11 25.11 23.35 -10.83
C ASP A 11 24.45 23.81 -9.52
N ILE A 12 25.13 23.70 -8.38
CA ILE A 12 24.52 24.00 -7.09
C ILE A 12 24.33 25.51 -6.88
N GLU A 13 25.29 26.35 -7.29
CA GLU A 13 25.15 27.82 -7.18
C GLU A 13 23.99 28.34 -8.05
N ARG A 14 23.74 27.69 -9.19
CA ARG A 14 22.64 28.05 -10.10
C ARG A 14 21.27 27.81 -9.47
N VAL A 15 21.09 26.69 -8.76
CA VAL A 15 19.83 26.34 -8.06
C VAL A 15 19.43 27.37 -7.00
N TYR A 16 20.39 28.02 -6.34
CA TYR A 16 20.10 29.01 -5.29
C TYR A 16 19.89 30.44 -5.81
N SER A 17 20.09 30.69 -7.11
CA SER A 17 19.78 31.97 -7.75
C SER A 17 18.28 32.14 -7.97
N GLU A 18 17.79 33.38 -8.05
CA GLU A 18 16.36 33.66 -8.30
C GLU A 18 15.90 33.07 -9.64
N GLU A 19 16.74 33.14 -10.68
CA GLU A 19 16.47 32.58 -12.02
C GLU A 19 16.49 31.04 -12.02
N GLY A 20 17.41 30.41 -11.29
CA GLY A 20 17.46 28.96 -11.17
C GLY A 20 16.30 28.37 -10.37
N ARG A 21 15.79 29.10 -9.37
CA ARG A 21 14.59 28.70 -8.61
C ARG A 21 13.33 28.72 -9.45
N ASP A 22 13.16 29.72 -10.32
CA ASP A 22 12.00 29.84 -11.20
C ASP A 22 11.97 28.69 -12.22
N SER A 23 13.12 28.36 -12.82
CA SER A 23 13.26 27.24 -13.76
C SER A 23 13.00 25.85 -13.15
N LEU A 24 13.18 25.67 -11.83
CA LEU A 24 12.89 24.41 -11.13
C LEU A 24 11.39 24.20 -10.87
N VAL A 25 10.60 25.27 -10.88
CA VAL A 25 9.14 25.21 -10.64
C VAL A 25 8.38 24.89 -11.92
N GLU A 26 8.90 25.28 -13.09
CA GLU A 26 8.20 25.11 -14.38
C GLU A 26 8.16 23.65 -14.89
N ASP A 27 9.02 22.76 -14.37
CA ASP A 27 9.09 21.33 -14.75
C ASP A 27 8.50 20.40 -13.67
N ASP A 28 7.83 20.94 -12.65
CA ASP A 28 7.17 20.16 -11.57
C ASP A 28 5.81 19.57 -12.01
N ALA A 29 5.60 19.46 -13.32
CA ALA A 29 4.42 18.80 -13.88
C ALA A 29 4.62 17.28 -13.82
N MET A 30 4.27 16.72 -12.67
CA MET A 30 4.29 15.27 -12.41
C MET A 30 3.67 14.50 -13.57
N GLU A 31 4.48 13.66 -14.22
CA GLU A 31 4.00 12.89 -15.35
C GLU A 31 2.96 11.85 -14.89
N PRO A 32 2.04 11.41 -15.78
CA PRO A 32 0.97 10.49 -15.39
C PRO A 32 1.44 9.18 -14.74
N TRP A 33 2.68 8.76 -15.01
CA TRP A 33 3.26 7.55 -14.43
C TRP A 33 3.82 7.76 -13.01
N GLU A 34 4.16 8.99 -12.65
CA GLU A 34 4.65 9.37 -11.31
C GLU A 34 3.50 9.46 -10.31
N GLN A 35 2.29 9.80 -10.77
CA GLN A 35 1.06 9.75 -9.95
C GLN A 35 0.76 8.34 -9.43
N GLY A 36 1.02 7.30 -10.23
CA GLY A 36 0.74 5.91 -9.85
C GLY A 36 1.57 5.41 -8.67
N PHE A 37 2.67 6.08 -8.33
CA PHE A 37 3.49 5.75 -7.15
C PHE A 37 2.98 6.43 -5.87
N MET A 38 2.23 7.52 -5.99
CA MET A 38 1.65 8.29 -4.87
C MET A 38 0.33 7.72 -4.35
N GLU A 39 -0.43 6.99 -5.17
CA GLU A 39 -1.69 6.38 -4.73
C GLU A 39 -1.48 5.30 -3.66
N GLY A 40 -0.28 4.70 -3.57
CA GLY A 40 -0.03 3.62 -2.61
C GLY A 40 -0.91 2.39 -2.88
N ALA A 41 -0.54 1.24 -2.33
CA ALA A 41 -1.41 0.08 -2.37
C ALA A 41 -2.49 0.23 -1.28
N GLU A 42 -3.48 1.10 -1.53
CA GLU A 42 -4.63 1.23 -0.66
C GLU A 42 -5.48 -0.05 -0.74
N ASP A 43 -5.49 -0.78 0.38
CA ASP A 43 -6.41 -1.87 0.71
C ASP A 43 -6.31 -3.21 -0.03
N ASP A 44 -5.79 -3.26 -1.26
CA ASP A 44 -5.77 -4.50 -2.08
C ASP A 44 -4.99 -5.66 -1.41
N GLY A 45 -4.04 -5.33 -0.53
CA GLY A 45 -3.26 -6.29 0.25
C GLY A 45 -3.95 -6.87 1.49
N GLN A 46 -5.01 -6.25 2.02
CA GLN A 46 -5.68 -6.74 3.24
C GLN A 46 -6.60 -7.94 2.94
N GLY A 47 -7.20 -7.97 1.74
CA GLY A 47 -7.97 -9.09 1.24
C GLY A 47 -7.16 -10.37 1.01
N ALA A 48 -5.83 -10.29 1.09
CA ALA A 48 -4.91 -11.41 0.94
C ALA A 48 -4.61 -12.15 2.24
N LYS A 49 -5.31 -11.87 3.35
CA LYS A 49 -5.11 -12.56 4.64
C LYS A 49 -6.42 -13.09 5.21
N CYS A 50 -6.35 -14.25 5.87
CA CYS A 50 -7.46 -14.82 6.63
C CYS A 50 -7.83 -13.88 7.77
N ARG A 51 -9.11 -13.47 7.86
CA ARG A 51 -9.57 -12.52 8.88
C ARG A 51 -9.40 -13.04 10.31
N ARG A 52 -9.48 -14.37 10.51
CA ARG A 52 -9.32 -14.98 11.84
C ARG A 52 -7.85 -15.13 12.23
N CYS A 53 -7.06 -15.86 11.43
CA CYS A 53 -5.72 -16.29 11.84
C CYS A 53 -4.59 -15.42 11.26
N GLY A 54 -4.90 -14.49 10.35
CA GLY A 54 -3.92 -13.60 9.72
C GLY A 54 -3.04 -14.27 8.66
N LYS A 55 -3.24 -15.56 8.38
CA LYS A 55 -2.49 -16.31 7.37
C LYS A 55 -2.72 -15.73 5.97
N VAL A 56 -1.66 -15.59 5.19
CA VAL A 56 -1.76 -15.17 3.78
C VAL A 56 -2.55 -16.21 2.99
N LEU A 57 -3.53 -15.75 2.24
CA LEU A 57 -4.36 -16.50 1.33
C LEU A 57 -3.66 -16.54 -0.03
N MET A 58 -3.31 -17.74 -0.51
CA MET A 58 -2.62 -17.93 -1.78
C MET A 58 -3.60 -18.49 -2.81
N GLY A 59 -3.95 -17.66 -3.80
CA GLY A 59 -4.83 -18.04 -4.91
C GLY A 59 -6.32 -18.15 -4.51
N PRO A 60 -7.25 -17.92 -5.46
CA PRO A 60 -8.69 -17.84 -5.19
C PRO A 60 -9.32 -19.17 -4.79
N GLU A 61 -8.73 -20.29 -5.21
CA GLU A 61 -9.28 -21.64 -5.08
C GLU A 61 -9.29 -22.21 -3.65
N SER A 62 -8.52 -21.63 -2.73
CA SER A 62 -8.46 -22.07 -1.32
C SER A 62 -9.10 -21.05 -0.34
N ILE A 63 -9.73 -20.01 -0.88
CA ILE A 63 -10.33 -18.93 -0.10
C ILE A 63 -11.79 -19.24 0.16
N ILE A 64 -12.17 -19.22 1.43
CA ILE A 64 -13.57 -19.30 1.84
C ILE A 64 -14.07 -17.87 2.08
N GLU A 65 -15.06 -17.45 1.30
CA GLU A 65 -15.74 -16.17 1.48
C GLU A 65 -17.07 -16.41 2.24
N LYS A 66 -17.28 -15.68 3.34
CA LYS A 66 -18.50 -15.78 4.15
C LYS A 66 -19.01 -14.40 4.51
N GLU A 67 -20.30 -14.18 4.33
CA GLU A 67 -20.97 -12.95 4.75
C GLU A 67 -21.39 -13.06 6.22
N ILE A 68 -20.96 -12.09 7.03
CA ILE A 68 -21.30 -11.97 8.46
C ILE A 68 -21.59 -10.50 8.74
N ASP A 69 -22.75 -10.19 9.34
CA ASP A 69 -23.20 -8.80 9.59
C ASP A 69 -23.12 -7.90 8.34
N ASN A 70 -23.61 -8.42 7.20
CA ASN A 70 -23.62 -7.72 5.91
C ASN A 70 -22.20 -7.31 5.41
N THR A 71 -21.16 -7.98 5.92
CA THR A 71 -19.76 -7.77 5.53
C THR A 71 -19.17 -9.09 5.03
N ILE A 72 -18.54 -9.07 3.85
CA ILE A 72 -17.88 -10.26 3.28
C ILE A 72 -16.48 -10.39 3.89
N TYR A 73 -16.22 -11.53 4.53
CA TYR A 73 -14.93 -11.87 5.11
C TYR A 73 -14.30 -13.07 4.38
N ARG A 74 -12.96 -13.11 4.34
CA ARG A 74 -12.18 -14.17 3.71
C ARG A 74 -11.40 -14.99 4.74
N PHE A 75 -11.38 -16.31 4.54
CA PHE A 75 -10.77 -17.27 5.45
C PHE A 75 -9.97 -18.35 4.72
N CYS A 76 -8.99 -18.93 5.41
CA CYS A 76 -8.19 -20.03 4.88
C CYS A 76 -8.85 -21.41 5.04
N SER A 77 -9.95 -21.49 5.77
CA SER A 77 -10.72 -22.71 6.02
C SER A 77 -12.11 -22.36 6.57
N GLU A 78 -13.07 -23.28 6.41
CA GLU A 78 -14.42 -23.16 6.99
C GLU A 78 -14.38 -23.03 8.51
N GLU A 79 -13.50 -23.80 9.17
CA GLU A 79 -13.30 -23.73 10.63
C GLU A 79 -12.92 -22.32 11.11
N CYS A 80 -12.11 -21.58 10.34
CA CYS A 80 -11.76 -20.20 10.68
C CYS A 80 -12.94 -19.25 10.52
N ALA A 81 -13.84 -19.50 9.56
CA ALA A 81 -15.03 -18.70 9.32
C ALA A 81 -16.07 -18.91 10.43
N GLU A 82 -16.31 -20.15 10.84
CA GLU A 82 -17.24 -20.50 11.92
C GLU A 82 -16.80 -19.89 13.26
N LYS A 83 -15.54 -20.13 13.66
CA LYS A 83 -15.00 -19.58 14.92
C LYS A 83 -15.04 -18.05 14.95
N PHE A 84 -14.81 -17.40 13.81
CA PHE A 84 -14.86 -15.94 13.71
C PHE A 84 -16.27 -15.40 13.91
N GLU A 85 -17.28 -16.04 13.30
CA GLU A 85 -18.70 -15.69 13.50
C GLU A 85 -19.12 -15.87 14.96
N GLU A 86 -18.74 -16.99 15.59
CA GLU A 86 -19.01 -17.21 17.02
C GLU A 86 -18.35 -16.15 17.92
N ASP A 87 -17.11 -15.76 17.62
CA ASP A 87 -16.36 -14.73 18.35
C ASP A 87 -17.00 -13.33 18.19
N LEU A 88 -17.67 -13.06 17.07
CA LEU A 88 -18.41 -11.81 16.84
C LEU A 88 -19.70 -11.78 17.66
N HIS A 89 -20.53 -12.82 17.57
CA HIS A 89 -21.79 -12.89 18.31
C HIS A 89 -21.61 -12.90 19.84
N LYS A 90 -20.49 -13.41 20.36
CA LYS A 90 -20.18 -13.36 21.80
C LYS A 90 -19.85 -11.95 22.30
N LYS A 91 -19.39 -11.04 21.44
CA LYS A 91 -19.03 -9.67 21.83
C LYS A 91 -20.22 -8.74 21.86
N ASP A 92 -21.24 -8.99 21.06
CA ASP A 92 -22.48 -8.18 21.04
C ASP A 92 -23.37 -8.40 22.28
N ASP A 93 -23.18 -9.51 23.01
CA ASP A 93 -23.95 -9.83 24.22
C ASP A 93 -23.29 -9.34 25.54
N SER A 94 -22.16 -8.60 25.47
CA SER A 94 -21.42 -8.08 26.64
C SER A 94 -21.53 -6.57 26.85
#